data_AF-A0A292ZMQ3-F1
#
_entry.id   AF-A0A292ZMQ3-F1
#
_cell.length_a   1.000
_cell.length_b   1.000
_cell.length_c   1.000
_cell.angle_alpha   90.00
_cell.angle_beta   90.00
_cell.angle_gamma   90.00
#
_symmetry.space_group_name_H-M   'P 1'
#
loop_
_entity.id
_entity.type
_entity.pdbx_description
1 polymer ?
#
loop_
_entity_poly.entity_id
_entity_poly.type
_entity_poly.pdbx_seq_one_letter_code
_entity_poly.pdbx_strand_id
1 'polypeptide(L)' 'MQITSTYALADHAAFTAAVANAQRRALHSFFDQHVIEEEGAYITIDEGDYDALPMTIIDRVVHTVPSAMTDEY' A
#
# COMPACT_ATOMS: atom_id res chain seq x y z
N MET A 1 -31.62 4.14 7.34
CA MET A 1 -30.36 4.02 8.09
C MET A 1 -29.55 2.88 7.47
N GLN A 2 -28.80 3.14 6.39
CA GLN A 2 -28.03 2.09 5.67
C GLN A 2 -26.70 2.63 5.09
N ILE A 3 -26.31 3.83 5.52
CA ILE A 3 -25.20 4.60 4.91
C ILE A 3 -23.85 4.08 5.42
N THR A 4 -23.79 3.65 6.68
CA THR A 4 -22.56 3.19 7.34
C THR A 4 -22.00 1.90 6.74
N SER A 5 -22.88 0.97 6.32
CA SER A 5 -22.46 -0.32 5.74
C SER A 5 -21.89 -0.16 4.33
N THR A 6 -22.43 0.74 3.52
CA THR A 6 -21.95 0.98 2.15
C THR A 6 -20.61 1.70 2.13
N TYR A 7 -20.42 2.68 3.03
CA TYR A 7 -19.14 3.40 3.15
C TYR A 7 -18.02 2.47 3.59
N ALA A 8 -18.25 1.65 4.63
CA ALA A 8 -17.26 0.67 5.10
C ALA A 8 -16.91 -0.37 4.02
N LEU A 9 -17.87 -0.78 3.19
CA LEU A 9 -17.61 -1.69 2.07
C LEU A 9 -16.75 -1.04 0.99
N ALA A 10 -17.03 0.22 0.65
CA ALA A 10 -16.28 0.98 -0.35
C ALA A 10 -14.84 1.24 0.11
N ASP A 11 -14.68 1.61 1.37
CA ASP A 11 -13.37 1.81 2.01
C ASP A 11 -12.54 0.51 2.02
N HIS A 12 -13.13 -0.60 2.46
CA HIS A 12 -12.47 -1.90 2.43
C HIS A 12 -12.09 -2.33 1.00
N ALA A 13 -12.94 -2.06 0.01
CA ALA A 13 -12.65 -2.35 -1.39
C ALA A 13 -11.49 -1.49 -1.92
N ALA A 14 -11.44 -0.20 -1.56
CA ALA A 14 -10.35 0.70 -1.91
C ALA A 14 -9.02 0.25 -1.29
N PHE A 15 -9.03 -0.09 0.00
CA PHE A 15 -7.86 -0.64 0.69
C PHE A 15 -7.38 -1.94 0.03
N THR A 16 -8.29 -2.88 -0.23
CA THR A 16 -7.95 -4.16 -0.88
C THR A 16 -7.36 -3.96 -2.28
N ALA A 17 -7.88 -2.99 -3.04
CA ALA A 17 -7.35 -2.65 -4.35
C ALA A 17 -5.91 -2.10 -4.28
N ALA A 18 -5.62 -1.26 -3.28
CA ALA A 18 -4.27 -0.76 -3.03
C ALA A 18 -3.32 -1.88 -2.59
N VAL A 19 -3.74 -2.80 -1.72
CA VAL A 19 -2.95 -3.97 -1.33
C VAL A 19 -2.66 -4.86 -2.54
N ALA A 20 -3.65 -5.10 -3.41
CA ALA A 20 -3.44 -5.89 -4.63
C ALA A 20 -2.49 -5.18 -5.61
N ASN A 21 -2.47 -3.84 -5.64
CA ASN A 21 -1.47 -3.09 -6.41
C ASN A 21 -0.07 -3.27 -5.83
N ALA A 22 0.08 -3.09 -4.51
CA ALA A 22 1.33 -3.33 -3.77
C ALA A 22 1.89 -4.73 -4.03
N GLN A 23 1.05 -5.77 -3.96
CA GLN A 23 1.45 -7.14 -4.28
C GLN A 23 1.98 -7.30 -5.71
N ARG A 24 1.36 -6.65 -6.70
CA ARG A 24 1.84 -6.71 -8.09
C ARG A 24 3.18 -6.00 -8.25
N ARG A 25 3.36 -4.85 -7.60
CA ARG A 25 4.63 -4.11 -7.62
C ARG A 25 5.76 -4.88 -6.93
N ALA A 26 5.47 -5.53 -5.80
CA ALA A 26 6.44 -6.30 -5.02
C ALA A 26 7.06 -7.48 -5.80
N LEU A 27 6.36 -8.02 -6.81
CA LEU A 27 6.90 -9.05 -7.71
C LEU A 27 8.01 -8.53 -8.63
N HIS A 28 8.15 -7.22 -8.75
CA HIS A 28 9.04 -6.55 -9.69
C HIS A 28 9.97 -5.54 -9.01
N SER A 29 10.01 -5.51 -7.68
CA SER A 29 10.88 -4.63 -6.89
C SER A 29 11.57 -5.44 -5.79
N PHE A 30 12.83 -5.12 -5.53
CA PHE A 30 13.57 -5.64 -4.39
C PHE A 30 13.17 -4.99 -3.06
N PHE A 31 12.42 -3.89 -3.14
CA PHE A 31 12.02 -3.07 -1.99
C PHE A 31 10.57 -3.35 -1.59
N ASP A 32 10.29 -3.14 -0.31
CA ASP A 32 8.95 -3.32 0.23
C ASP A 32 7.98 -2.29 -0.38
N GLN A 33 6.72 -2.70 -0.49
CA GLN A 33 5.66 -1.84 -0.99
C GLN A 33 4.78 -1.42 0.17
N HIS A 34 4.60 -0.13 0.38
CA HIS A 34 3.77 0.39 1.44
C HIS A 34 2.43 0.90 0.89
N VAL A 35 1.35 0.58 1.59
CA VAL A 35 0.05 1.22 1.41
C VAL A 35 -0.06 2.30 2.46
N ILE A 36 -0.27 3.54 2.03
CA ILE A 36 -0.53 4.68 2.90
C ILE A 36 -1.97 5.15 2.76
N GLU A 37 -2.50 5.71 3.84
CA GLU A 37 -3.78 6.43 3.80
C GLU A 37 -3.52 7.94 3.58
N GLU A 38 -4.19 8.52 2.59
CA GLU A 38 -4.18 9.95 2.26
C GLU A 38 -5.60 10.45 2.07
N GLU A 39 -6.09 11.29 3.00
CA GLU A 39 -7.38 11.98 2.85
C GLU A 39 -8.57 11.04 2.50
N GLY A 40 -8.57 9.81 3.03
CA GLY A 40 -9.60 8.79 2.76
C GLY A 40 -9.41 7.99 1.47
N ALA A 41 -8.22 8.07 0.87
CA ALA A 41 -7.78 7.21 -0.22
C ALA A 41 -6.55 6.38 0.19
N TYR A 42 -6.36 5.25 -0.48
CA TYR A 42 -5.21 4.38 -0.27
C TYR A 42 -4.28 4.44 -1.46
N ILE A 43 -3.01 4.72 -1.20
CA ILE A 43 -1.98 4.87 -2.22
C ILE A 43 -0.89 3.84 -1.97
N THR A 44 -0.41 3.22 -3.03
CA THR A 44 0.74 2.32 -2.99
C THR A 44 2.01 3.07 -3.38
N ILE A 45 3.03 2.98 -2.54
CA ILE A 45 4.36 3.51 -2.78
C ILE A 45 5.39 2.38 -2.72
N ASP A 46 6.45 2.51 -3.51
CA ASP A 46 7.61 1.62 -3.46
C ASP A 46 8.68 2.29 -2.60
N GLU A 47 9.21 1.58 -1.61
CA GLU A 47 10.28 2.11 -0.76
C GLU A 47 11.51 2.49 -1.60
N GLY A 48 11.78 1.79 -2.71
CA GLY A 48 12.87 2.09 -3.63
C GLY A 48 12.72 3.39 -4.43
N ASP A 49 11.52 4.00 -4.45
CA ASP A 49 11.32 5.33 -5.06
C ASP A 49 11.89 6.47 -4.18
N TYR A 50 12.33 6.15 -2.96
CA TYR A 50 12.84 7.10 -1.97
C TYR A 50 14.27 6.73 -1.54
N ASP A 51 15.17 7.72 -1.43
CA ASP A 51 16.50 7.49 -0.85
C ASP A 51 16.39 7.04 0.62
N ALA A 52 15.57 7.78 1.38
CA ALA A 52 15.13 7.42 2.72
C ALA A 52 13.66 7.79 2.82
N LEU A 53 12.82 6.84 3.23
CA LEU A 53 11.39 7.09 3.35
C LEU A 53 11.14 8.17 4.43
N PRO A 54 10.51 9.31 4.08
CA PRO A 54 10.25 10.36 5.05
C PRO A 54 9.38 9.87 6.21
N MET A 55 9.69 10.30 7.44
CA MET A 55 8.91 9.95 8.63
C MET A 55 7.41 10.28 8.49
N THR A 56 7.09 11.37 7.79
CA THR A 56 5.71 11.76 7.51
C THR A 56 4.95 10.75 6.67
N ILE A 57 5.63 9.96 5.85
CA ILE A 57 5.05 8.87 5.06
C ILE A 57 4.97 7.59 5.90
N ILE A 58 6.02 7.28 6.67
CA ILE A 58 6.06 6.12 7.58
C ILE A 58 4.87 6.13 8.54
N ASP A 59 4.57 7.27 9.16
CA ASP A 59 3.47 7.41 10.12
C ASP A 59 2.08 7.16 9.50
N ARG A 60 2.00 7.15 8.16
CA ARG A 60 0.75 6.97 7.39
C ARG A 60 0.64 5.59 6.76
N VAL A 61 1.65 4.73 6.93
CA VAL A 61 1.62 3.36 6.43
C VAL A 61 0.57 2.56 7.20
N VAL A 62 -0.42 2.06 6.47
CA VAL A 62 -1.49 1.21 7.00
C VAL A 62 -1.26 -0.27 6.69
N HIS A 63 -0.45 -0.57 5.67
CA HIS A 63 -0.04 -1.93 5.34
C HIS A 63 1.30 -1.95 4.61
N THR A 64 2.09 -3.01 4.82
CA THR A 64 3.34 -3.24 4.09
C THR A 64 3.28 -4.62 3.45
N VAL A 65 3.59 -4.67 2.15
CA VAL A 65 3.79 -5.90 1.40
C VAL A 65 5.30 -6.11 1.23
N PRO A 66 5.87 -7.18 1.80
CA PRO A 66 7.29 -7.49 1.61
C PRO A 66 7.64 -7.65 0.14
N SER A 67 8.87 -7.29 -0.23
CA SER A 67 9.37 -7.57 -1.56
C SER A 67 9.32 -9.06 -1.89
N ALA A 68 9.00 -9.38 -3.14
CA ALA A 68 8.91 -10.75 -3.63
C ALA A 68 9.89 -11.01 -4.80
N MET A 69 10.64 -9.98 -5.22
CA MET A 69 11.73 -10.13 -6.17
C MET A 69 12.93 -10.76 -5.47
N THR A 70 13.34 -11.93 -5.97
CA THR A 70 14.51 -12.66 -5.48
C THR A 70 15.61 -12.61 -6.54
N ASP A 71 16.86 -12.37 -6.11
CA ASP A 71 18.05 -12.35 -6.98
C ASP A 71 18.67 -13.76 -7.15
N GLU A 72 17.88 -14.82 -6.98
CA GLU A 72 18.37 -16.19 -7.12
C GLU A 72 18.52 -16.54 -8.61
N TYR A 73 19.77 -16.56 -9.08
CA TYR A 73 20.20 -17.11 -10.37
C TYR A 73 21.20 -18.26 -10.17
#